data_AF-A0A9X6ST43-F1
#
_entry.id   AF-A0A9X6ST43-F1
#
_cell.length_a   1.000
_cell.length_b   1.000
_cell.length_c   1.000
_cell.angle_alpha   90.00
_cell.angle_beta   90.00
_cell.angle_gamma   90.00
#
_symmetry.space_group_name_H-M   'P 1'
#
loop_
_entity.id
_entity.type
_entity.pdbx_description
1 polymer ?
#
loop_
_entity_poly.entity_id
_entity_poly.type
_entity_poly.pdbx_seq_one_letter_code
_entity_poly.pdbx_strand_id
1 'polypeptide(L)'
;MLMHLKYFQAIADIQNRYDEILNHFDNEKWGHDLLSTWGIELSEKENIIEEREVLRYLIGCRHMFVHKTNVTKPSLHVVQRCFHRYLSFLEKVHRCHAYNVNHHSSIIVRKKYKACRYYLFKFSLPAWYEKLPNEILTFENKYPMF
;
A
#
# COMPACT_ATOMS: atom_id res chain seq x y z
N MET A 1 -7.66 -21.48 2.03
CA MET A 1 -6.19 -21.57 1.91
C MET A 1 -5.61 -20.20 2.27
N LEU A 2 -4.82 -20.10 3.35
CA LEU A 2 -4.17 -18.84 3.73
C LEU A 2 -3.15 -18.45 2.66
N MET A 3 -3.34 -17.29 2.02
CA MET A 3 -2.34 -16.78 1.09
C MET A 3 -1.09 -16.35 1.87
N HIS A 4 0.06 -16.91 1.49
CA HIS A 4 1.34 -16.49 2.04
C HIS A 4 1.81 -15.20 1.35
N LEU A 5 1.43 -14.06 1.92
CA LEU A 5 1.89 -12.74 1.48
C LEU A 5 3.25 -12.40 2.11
N LYS A 6 4.24 -12.17 1.25
CA LYS A 6 5.59 -11.77 1.67
C LYS A 6 5.61 -10.29 2.05
N TYR A 7 6.51 -9.90 2.96
CA TYR A 7 6.68 -8.51 3.39
C TYR A 7 5.43 -7.88 4.00
N PHE A 8 4.58 -8.68 4.64
CA PHE A 8 3.33 -8.22 5.25
C PHE A 8 3.52 -7.01 6.18
N GLN A 9 4.50 -7.06 7.10
CA GLN A 9 4.80 -5.91 7.97
C GLN A 9 5.12 -4.64 7.18
N ALA A 10 5.89 -4.76 6.09
CA ALA A 10 6.22 -3.60 5.28
C ALA A 10 4.97 -3.05 4.56
N ILE A 11 4.02 -3.89 4.14
CA ILE A 11 2.75 -3.44 3.58
C ILE A 11 1.91 -2.69 4.62
N ALA A 12 1.84 -3.19 5.85
CA ALA A 12 1.19 -2.49 6.95
C ALA A 12 1.86 -1.14 7.26
N ASP A 13 3.20 -1.10 7.30
CA ASP A 13 3.94 0.16 7.51
C ASP A 13 3.75 1.17 6.37
N ILE A 14 3.55 0.68 5.14
CA ILE A 14 3.21 1.53 3.99
C ILE A 14 1.77 2.04 4.15
N GLN A 15 0.82 1.17 4.54
CA GLN A 15 -0.57 1.58 4.76
C GLN A 15 -0.67 2.69 5.80
N ASN A 16 0.00 2.52 6.96
CA ASN A 16 0.02 3.54 8.01
C ASN A 16 0.53 4.89 7.51
N ARG A 17 1.48 4.88 6.56
CA ARG A 17 1.97 6.10 5.93
C ARG A 17 0.93 6.74 5.00
N TYR A 18 0.15 5.95 4.27
CA TYR A 18 -0.98 6.48 3.49
C TYR A 18 -2.06 7.07 4.40
N ASP A 19 -2.35 6.44 5.54
CA ASP A 19 -3.28 6.99 6.53
C ASP A 19 -2.75 8.33 7.10
N GLU A 20 -1.44 8.43 7.37
CA GLU A 20 -0.79 9.66 7.79
C GLU A 20 -0.86 10.76 6.73
N ILE A 21 -0.60 10.41 5.46
CA ILE A 21 -0.78 11.32 4.31
C ILE A 21 -2.21 11.84 4.26
N LEU A 22 -3.22 10.97 4.35
CA LEU A 22 -4.63 11.34 4.30
C LEU A 22 -5.02 12.29 5.45
N ASN A 23 -4.50 12.07 6.66
CA ASN A 23 -4.72 12.97 7.79
C ASN A 23 -4.15 14.38 7.54
N HIS A 24 -3.09 14.51 6.73
CA HIS A 24 -2.52 15.81 6.38
C HIS A 24 -3.30 16.59 5.32
N PHE A 25 -4.14 15.94 4.51
CA PHE A 25 -5.02 16.65 3.58
C PHE A 25 -6.02 17.54 4.32
N ASP A 26 -6.47 17.11 5.50
CA ASP A 26 -7.45 17.83 6.31
C ASP A 26 -6.80 18.85 7.29
N ASN A 27 -5.47 19.00 7.25
CA ASN A 27 -4.71 19.95 8.09
C ASN A 27 -4.06 21.06 7.24
N GLU A 28 -4.83 22.11 6.97
CA GLU A 28 -4.42 23.21 6.09
C GLU A 28 -3.15 23.95 6.55
N LYS A 29 -2.93 24.04 7.87
CA LYS A 29 -1.89 24.92 8.42
C LYS A 29 -0.47 24.39 8.26
N TRP A 30 -0.29 23.07 8.35
CA TRP A 30 1.03 22.43 8.30
C TRP A 30 1.06 21.15 7.46
N GLY A 31 -0.11 20.51 7.26
CA GLY A 31 -0.21 19.28 6.49
C GLY A 31 0.07 19.50 5.01
N HIS A 32 -0.45 20.59 4.43
CA HIS A 32 -0.31 20.87 3.00
C HIS A 32 1.15 21.13 2.60
N ASP A 33 1.89 21.90 3.41
CA ASP A 33 3.33 22.13 3.19
C ASP A 33 4.11 20.81 3.26
N LEU A 34 3.80 19.96 4.23
CA LEU A 34 4.45 18.68 4.41
C LEU A 34 4.17 17.73 3.22
N LEU A 35 2.93 17.67 2.74
CA LEU A 35 2.55 16.92 1.54
C LEU A 35 3.33 17.40 0.32
N SER A 36 3.49 18.71 0.15
CA SER A 36 4.28 19.31 -0.93
C SER A 36 5.75 18.85 -0.88
N THR A 37 6.37 18.79 0.32
CA THR A 37 7.75 18.25 0.45
C THR A 37 7.86 16.79 0.01
N TRP A 38 6.80 16.01 0.21
CA TRP A 38 6.72 14.61 -0.22
C TRP A 38 6.35 14.47 -1.71
N GLY A 39 6.03 15.58 -2.39
CA GLY A 39 5.62 15.60 -3.79
C GLY A 39 4.20 15.09 -4.00
N ILE A 40 3.30 15.39 -3.06
CA ILE A 40 1.88 15.03 -3.14
C ILE A 40 1.09 16.33 -3.31
N GLU A 41 0.29 16.39 -4.36
CA GLU A 41 -0.60 17.53 -4.62
C GLU A 41 -1.98 17.32 -3.97
N LEU A 42 -2.65 18.40 -3.58
CA LEU A 42 -3.98 18.33 -2.95
C LEU A 42 -5.05 17.75 -3.88
N SER A 43 -4.86 17.91 -5.19
CA SER A 43 -5.70 17.33 -6.25
C SER A 43 -5.65 15.80 -6.26
N GLU A 44 -4.64 15.18 -5.66
CA GLU A 44 -4.42 13.74 -5.71
C GLU A 44 -5.13 12.95 -4.60
N LYS A 45 -5.93 13.61 -3.73
CA LYS A 45 -6.55 12.98 -2.55
C LYS A 45 -7.20 11.64 -2.89
N GLU A 46 -7.95 11.58 -3.99
CA GLU A 46 -8.73 10.39 -4.32
C GLU A 46 -7.85 9.27 -4.86
N ASN A 47 -6.76 9.63 -5.57
CA ASN A 47 -5.74 8.67 -5.95
C ASN A 47 -5.08 8.04 -4.72
N ILE A 48 -4.77 8.85 -3.69
CA ILE A 48 -4.18 8.38 -2.42
C ILE A 48 -5.16 7.44 -1.69
N ILE A 49 -6.46 7.74 -1.70
CA ILE A 49 -7.49 6.86 -1.10
C ILE A 49 -7.51 5.50 -1.83
N GLU A 50 -7.55 5.49 -3.15
CA GLU A 50 -7.52 4.25 -3.95
C GLU A 50 -6.25 3.43 -3.69
N GLU A 51 -5.10 4.10 -3.61
CA GLU A 51 -3.80 3.47 -3.34
C GLU A 51 -3.75 2.89 -1.91
N ARG A 52 -4.34 3.56 -0.92
CA ARG A 52 -4.50 3.02 0.44
C ARG A 52 -5.36 1.75 0.44
N GLU A 53 -6.40 1.69 -0.39
CA GLU A 53 -7.24 0.49 -0.51
C GLU A 53 -6.51 -0.71 -1.11
N VAL A 54 -5.50 -0.50 -1.97
CA VAL A 54 -4.62 -1.61 -2.43
C VAL A 54 -3.94 -2.29 -1.25
N LEU A 55 -3.40 -1.49 -0.32
CA LEU A 55 -2.65 -1.99 0.83
C LEU A 55 -3.58 -2.70 1.82
N ARG A 56 -4.76 -2.11 2.05
CA ARG A 56 -5.83 -2.72 2.86
C ARG A 56 -6.30 -4.05 2.26
N TYR A 57 -6.47 -4.12 0.95
CA TYR A 57 -6.82 -5.36 0.23
C TYR A 57 -5.74 -6.44 0.41
N LEU A 58 -4.47 -6.08 0.25
CA LEU A 58 -3.37 -7.02 0.46
C LEU A 58 -3.32 -7.51 1.93
N ILE A 59 -3.56 -6.63 2.89
CA ILE A 59 -3.62 -7.03 4.30
C ILE A 59 -4.81 -7.99 4.53
N GLY A 60 -5.97 -7.67 3.97
CA GLY A 60 -7.14 -8.54 4.03
C GLY A 60 -6.91 -9.90 3.37
N CYS A 61 -6.14 -9.97 2.27
CA CYS A 61 -5.76 -11.24 1.63
C CYS A 61 -4.95 -12.14 2.58
N ARG A 62 -4.16 -11.56 3.50
CA ARG A 62 -3.41 -12.31 4.51
C ARG A 62 -4.34 -12.85 5.60
N HIS A 63 -5.27 -12.04 6.08
CA HIS A 63 -6.16 -12.37 7.20
C HIS A 63 -7.43 -13.11 6.78
N MET A 64 -7.77 -13.10 5.49
CA MET A 64 -9.04 -13.60 4.93
C MET A 64 -10.28 -12.84 5.39
N PHE A 65 -10.12 -11.68 6.02
CA PHE A 65 -11.18 -10.73 6.38
C PHE A 65 -10.59 -9.32 6.53
N VAL A 66 -11.47 -8.32 6.57
CA VAL A 66 -11.14 -6.90 6.82
C VAL A 66 -12.00 -6.35 7.97
N HIS A 67 -11.60 -5.27 8.62
CA HIS A 67 -12.29 -4.83 9.85
C HIS A 67 -13.47 -3.86 9.62
N LYS A 68 -13.35 -2.90 8.70
CA LYS A 68 -14.32 -1.77 8.64
C LYS A 68 -15.43 -1.99 7.61
N THR A 69 -15.03 -2.23 6.38
CA THR A 69 -15.90 -2.43 5.22
C THR A 69 -15.30 -3.50 4.33
N ASN A 70 -16.09 -4.09 3.44
CA ASN A 70 -15.54 -4.98 2.43
C ASN A 70 -14.52 -4.22 1.56
N VAL A 71 -13.58 -4.96 0.98
CA VAL A 71 -12.58 -4.39 0.05
C VAL A 71 -12.57 -5.20 -1.22
N THR A 72 -12.71 -4.52 -2.35
CA THR A 72 -12.67 -5.13 -3.68
C THR A 72 -11.25 -5.28 -4.19
N LYS A 73 -11.05 -6.24 -5.08
CA LYS A 73 -9.78 -6.45 -5.77
C LYS A 73 -9.42 -5.18 -6.56
N PRO A 74 -8.24 -4.57 -6.30
CA PRO A 74 -7.84 -3.34 -6.96
C PRO A 74 -7.43 -3.61 -8.41
N SER A 75 -7.64 -2.62 -9.29
CA SER A 75 -7.16 -2.70 -10.66
C SER A 75 -5.62 -2.65 -10.72
N LEU A 76 -5.04 -3.30 -11.73
CA LEU A 76 -3.58 -3.32 -11.93
C LEU A 76 -2.98 -1.92 -12.04
N HIS A 77 -3.71 -0.97 -12.64
CA HIS A 77 -3.30 0.42 -12.75
C HIS A 77 -3.11 1.08 -11.38
N VAL A 78 -4.10 0.93 -10.47
CA VAL A 78 -4.03 1.51 -9.11
C VAL A 78 -2.90 0.85 -8.31
N VAL A 79 -2.71 -0.46 -8.45
CA VAL A 79 -1.60 -1.18 -7.82
C VAL A 79 -0.25 -0.64 -8.27
N GLN A 80 -0.08 -0.46 -9.59
CA GLN A 80 1.14 0.11 -10.15
C GLN A 80 1.38 1.52 -9.62
N ARG A 81 0.35 2.38 -9.62
CA ARG A 81 0.44 3.75 -9.11
C ARG A 81 0.87 3.78 -7.63
N CYS A 82 0.21 2.98 -6.79
CA CYS A 82 0.51 2.86 -5.35
C CYS A 82 1.98 2.52 -5.08
N PHE A 83 2.51 1.46 -5.71
CA PHE A 83 3.87 1.01 -5.41
C PHE A 83 4.95 1.86 -6.09
N HIS A 84 4.70 2.41 -7.27
CA HIS A 84 5.64 3.35 -7.90
C HIS A 84 5.71 4.66 -7.12
N ARG A 85 4.57 5.24 -6.69
CA ARG A 85 4.54 6.44 -5.84
C ARG A 85 5.37 6.23 -4.58
N TYR A 86 5.19 5.09 -3.90
CA TYR A 86 5.96 4.82 -2.69
C TYR A 86 7.45 4.59 -2.98
N LEU A 87 7.82 3.97 -4.09
CA LEU A 87 9.23 3.87 -4.51
C LEU A 87 9.83 5.26 -4.74
N SER A 88 9.14 6.14 -5.47
CA SER A 88 9.58 7.51 -5.70
C SER A 88 9.76 8.28 -4.38
N PHE A 89 8.87 8.07 -3.41
CA PHE A 89 9.04 8.62 -2.06
C PHE A 89 10.32 8.09 -1.38
N LEU A 90 10.56 6.78 -1.39
CA LEU A 90 11.77 6.19 -0.80
C LEU A 90 13.06 6.68 -1.49
N GLU A 91 13.01 6.89 -2.80
CA GLU A 91 14.14 7.39 -3.59
C GLU A 91 14.40 8.87 -3.29
N LYS A 92 13.36 9.72 -3.29
CA LYS A 92 13.48 11.16 -3.05
C LYS A 92 13.83 11.49 -1.59
N VAL A 93 13.14 10.88 -0.64
CA VAL A 93 13.23 11.23 0.79
C VAL A 93 14.31 10.44 1.51
N HIS A 94 14.43 9.13 1.23
CA HIS A 94 15.39 8.27 1.91
C HIS A 94 16.65 7.98 1.08
N ARG A 95 16.76 8.48 -0.16
CA ARG A 95 17.89 8.19 -1.07
C ARG A 95 18.14 6.68 -1.25
N CYS A 96 17.07 5.90 -1.16
CA CYS A 96 17.11 4.44 -1.32
C CYS A 96 16.70 4.08 -2.75
N HIS A 97 17.66 3.62 -3.53
CA HIS A 97 17.52 3.23 -4.94
C HIS A 97 17.82 1.74 -5.15
N ALA A 98 17.49 1.23 -6.33
CA ALA A 98 17.75 -0.17 -6.68
C ALA A 98 19.21 -0.59 -6.54
N TYR A 99 20.16 0.30 -6.84
CA TYR A 99 21.60 0.02 -6.77
C TYR A 99 22.18 0.06 -5.35
N ASN A 100 21.53 0.73 -4.39
CA ASN A 100 22.04 0.87 -3.02
C ASN A 100 21.14 0.25 -1.93
N VAL A 101 19.95 -0.27 -2.27
CA VAL A 101 18.98 -0.85 -1.33
C VAL A 101 19.57 -1.97 -0.47
N ASN A 102 20.59 -2.70 -0.95
CA ASN A 102 21.20 -3.76 -0.14
C ASN A 102 22.16 -3.22 0.94
N HIS A 103 22.66 -1.99 0.77
CA HIS A 103 23.61 -1.32 1.66
C HIS A 103 23.00 -0.16 2.45
N HIS A 104 21.72 0.15 2.22
CA HIS A 104 21.03 1.23 2.94
C HIS A 104 21.03 0.98 4.46
N SER A 105 21.31 2.01 5.25
CA SER A 105 21.47 1.90 6.71
C SER A 105 20.20 1.45 7.43
N SER A 106 19.03 1.97 7.03
CA SER A 106 17.75 1.61 7.63
C SER A 106 17.19 0.30 7.05
N ILE A 107 17.11 -0.74 7.89
CA ILE A 107 16.49 -2.04 7.57
C ILE A 107 15.01 -1.88 7.19
N ILE A 108 14.30 -0.95 7.84
CA ILE A 108 12.88 -0.68 7.57
C ILE A 108 12.70 -0.16 6.14
N VAL A 109 13.51 0.83 5.75
CA VAL A 109 13.51 1.38 4.38
C VAL A 109 13.83 0.28 3.35
N ARG A 110 14.84 -0.57 3.63
CA ARG A 110 15.18 -1.71 2.77
C ARG A 110 14.01 -2.66 2.56
N LYS A 111 13.31 -3.02 3.65
CA LYS A 111 12.16 -3.93 3.61
C LYS A 111 11.00 -3.32 2.81
N LYS A 112 10.70 -2.03 3.02
CA LYS A 112 9.68 -1.29 2.26
C LYS A 112 9.99 -1.24 0.76
N TYR A 113 11.23 -0.88 0.39
CA TYR A 113 11.66 -0.86 -1.02
C TYR A 113 11.52 -2.25 -1.67
N LYS A 114 11.99 -3.30 -0.99
CA LYS A 114 11.88 -4.68 -1.46
C LYS A 114 10.42 -5.15 -1.55
N ALA A 115 9.55 -4.69 -0.65
CA ALA A 115 8.12 -4.98 -0.71
C ALA A 115 7.51 -4.37 -1.97
N CYS A 116 7.72 -3.08 -2.25
CA CYS A 116 7.20 -2.42 -3.45
C CYS A 116 7.64 -3.15 -4.72
N ARG A 117 8.94 -3.44 -4.86
CA ARG A 117 9.47 -4.20 -6.01
C ARG A 117 8.87 -5.60 -6.13
N TYR A 118 8.70 -6.30 -5.00
CA TYR A 118 8.10 -7.63 -4.98
C TYR A 118 6.65 -7.61 -5.45
N TYR A 119 5.83 -6.68 -4.97
CA TYR A 119 4.43 -6.62 -5.37
C TYR A 119 4.25 -6.11 -6.79
N LEU A 120 5.04 -5.14 -7.25
CA LEU A 120 5.05 -4.75 -8.67
C LEU A 120 5.32 -5.97 -9.59
N PHE A 121 6.29 -6.81 -9.23
CA PHE A 121 6.55 -8.05 -9.97
C PHE A 121 5.41 -9.07 -9.82
N LYS A 122 4.83 -9.24 -8.64
CA LYS A 122 3.74 -10.22 -8.44
C LYS A 122 2.49 -9.85 -9.23
N PHE A 123 2.12 -8.57 -9.24
CA PHE A 123 0.97 -8.08 -10.00
C PHE A 123 1.24 -8.01 -11.51
N SER A 124 2.49 -8.07 -11.96
CA SER A 124 2.80 -8.24 -13.38
C SER A 124 2.62 -9.69 -13.87
N LEU A 125 2.32 -10.65 -12.98
CA LEU A 125 2.05 -12.04 -13.34
C LEU A 125 0.53 -12.27 -13.39
N PRO A 126 -0.09 -12.42 -14.57
CA PRO A 126 -1.55 -12.55 -14.70
C PRO A 126 -2.12 -13.69 -13.85
N ALA A 127 -1.48 -14.86 -13.91
CA ALA A 127 -1.89 -16.04 -13.15
C ALA A 127 -1.83 -15.85 -11.61
N TRP A 128 -1.04 -14.89 -11.11
CA TRP A 128 -1.04 -14.56 -9.69
C TRP A 128 -2.21 -13.64 -9.33
N TYR A 129 -2.45 -12.61 -10.14
CA TYR A 129 -3.55 -11.65 -9.96
C TYR A 129 -4.93 -12.32 -10.08
N GLU A 130 -5.10 -13.24 -11.02
CA GLU A 130 -6.34 -14.00 -11.22
C GLU A 130 -6.70 -14.85 -10.00
N LYS A 131 -5.70 -15.40 -9.30
CA LYS A 131 -5.89 -16.24 -8.11
C LYS A 131 -6.30 -15.46 -6.85
N LEU A 132 -6.20 -14.13 -6.88
CA LEU A 132 -6.59 -13.30 -5.75
C LEU A 132 -8.13 -13.26 -5.60
N PRO A 133 -8.68 -13.11 -4.39
CA PRO A 133 -10.13 -13.03 -4.19
C PRO A 133 -10.72 -11.75 -4.80
N ASN A 134 -11.88 -11.80 -5.45
CA ASN A 134 -12.50 -10.58 -6.03
C ASN A 134 -12.93 -9.56 -4.97
N GLU A 135 -13.25 -10.03 -3.78
CA GLU A 135 -13.64 -9.22 -2.63
C GLU A 135 -13.16 -9.90 -1.35
N ILE A 136 -12.81 -9.09 -0.35
CA ILE A 136 -12.53 -9.54 1.00
C ILE A 136 -13.60 -8.92 1.90
N LEU A 137 -14.36 -9.79 2.55
CA LEU A 137 -15.47 -9.40 3.39
C LEU A 137 -15.00 -9.00 4.79
N THR A 138 -15.81 -8.20 5.48
CA THR A 138 -15.64 -8.04 6.93
C THR A 138 -15.95 -9.32 7.69
N PHE A 139 -15.58 -9.37 8.97
CA PHE A 139 -15.91 -10.53 9.81
C PHE A 139 -17.44 -10.71 9.89
N GLU A 140 -18.16 -9.62 10.13
CA GLU A 140 -19.63 -9.60 10.26
C GLU A 140 -20.30 -10.06 8.96
N ASN A 141 -19.83 -9.57 7.81
CA ASN A 141 -20.38 -9.95 6.51
C ASN A 141 -20.04 -11.39 6.12
N LYS A 142 -18.89 -11.90 6.59
CA LYS A 142 -18.45 -13.27 6.34
C LYS A 142 -19.16 -14.28 7.25
N TYR A 143 -19.52 -13.86 8.46
CA TYR A 143 -20.13 -14.67 9.50
C TYR A 143 -21.36 -13.97 10.09
N PRO A 144 -22.44 -13.78 9.32
CA PRO A 144 -23.60 -12.98 9.74
C PRO A 144 -24.41 -13.58 10.90
N MET A 145 -24.08 -14.80 11.33
CA MET A 145 -24.75 -15.51 12.43
C MET A 145 -23.94 -15.49 13.75
N PHE A 146 -22.84 -14.73 13.80
CA PHE A 146 -22.05 -14.49 15.01
C PHE A 146 -22.23 -13.07 15.51
#